data_AF-A0A840MST4-F1
#
_entry.id   AF-A0A840MST4-F1
#
_cell.length_a   1.000
_cell.length_b   1.000
_cell.length_c   1.000
_cell.angle_alpha   90.00
_cell.angle_beta   90.00
_cell.angle_gamma   90.00
#
_symmetry.space_group_name_H-M   'P 1'
#
loop_
_entity.id
_entity.type
_entity.pdbx_description
1 polymer ?
#
loop_
_entity_poly.entity_id
_entity_poly.type
_entity_poly.pdbx_seq_one_letter_code
_entity_poly.pdbx_strand_id
1 'polypeptide(L)'
;MASKQVLHTPPISRYSIPALVIALASLAGSATATDTPPTWLRDKIRQFETEPVTNPPRQVIKSQYRGKTVYYVPAVCCDRFSELYDSNGQTLCSPDGGIVGDGDGRCPDFKRQSPSNQMIWQDSRDNPAAKR
;
A
#
# COMPACT_ATOMS: atom_id res chain seq x y z
N MET A 1 -57.00 -6.93 72.08
CA MET A 1 -56.50 -5.77 71.31
C MET A 1 -55.18 -6.17 70.66
N ALA A 2 -55.12 -6.05 69.33
CA ALA A 2 -53.98 -5.89 68.40
C ALA A 2 -52.63 -6.61 68.68
N SER A 3 -51.88 -7.13 67.72
CA SER A 3 -51.88 -6.92 66.27
C SER A 3 -51.14 -8.08 65.59
N LYS A 4 -51.68 -8.61 64.50
CA LYS A 4 -51.08 -9.64 63.66
C LYS A 4 -49.96 -9.02 62.81
N GLN A 5 -48.76 -9.61 62.85
CA GLN A 5 -47.71 -9.34 61.88
C GLN A 5 -47.98 -10.18 60.63
N VAL A 6 -48.14 -9.54 59.48
CA VAL A 6 -48.35 -10.17 58.18
C VAL A 6 -47.01 -10.13 57.43
N LEU A 7 -46.30 -11.26 57.36
CA LEU A 7 -45.18 -11.43 56.44
C LEU A 7 -45.73 -11.52 55.01
N HIS A 8 -45.42 -10.52 54.20
CA HIS A 8 -45.60 -10.57 52.75
C HIS A 8 -44.27 -11.01 52.12
N THR A 9 -44.26 -12.18 51.48
CA THR A 9 -43.21 -12.59 50.55
C THR A 9 -43.59 -12.15 49.13
N PRO A 10 -42.73 -11.43 48.38
CA PRO A 10 -42.96 -11.17 46.97
C PRO A 10 -42.64 -12.41 46.10
N PRO A 11 -43.30 -12.55 44.93
CA PRO A 11 -43.28 -13.77 44.13
C PRO A 11 -41.97 -14.00 43.37
N ILE A 12 -41.67 -15.29 43.18
CA ILE A 12 -40.53 -15.83 42.44
C ILE A 12 -40.72 -15.52 40.95
N SER A 13 -39.95 -14.56 40.43
CA SER A 13 -39.89 -14.28 38.99
C SER A 13 -38.89 -15.22 38.32
N ARG A 14 -39.44 -16.17 37.57
CA ARG A 14 -38.72 -17.13 36.75
C ARG A 14 -38.31 -16.46 35.44
N TYR A 15 -37.07 -15.98 35.35
CA TYR A 15 -36.46 -15.67 34.05
C TYR A 15 -35.01 -16.16 34.02
N SER A 16 -34.86 -17.39 33.51
CA SER A 16 -33.61 -17.90 32.98
C SER A 16 -33.28 -17.14 31.70
N ILE A 17 -32.29 -16.26 31.74
CA ILE A 17 -31.70 -15.65 30.55
C ILE A 17 -30.59 -16.60 30.09
N PRO A 18 -30.75 -17.37 28.99
CA PRO A 18 -29.62 -18.10 28.44
C PRO A 18 -28.59 -17.09 27.92
N ALA A 19 -27.35 -17.26 28.36
CA ALA A 19 -26.19 -16.52 27.91
C ALA A 19 -25.99 -16.74 26.39
N LEU A 20 -26.35 -15.74 25.58
CA LEU A 20 -26.00 -15.70 24.16
C LEU A 20 -24.66 -14.97 24.01
N VAL A 21 -23.57 -15.70 24.22
CA VAL A 21 -22.22 -15.22 23.91
C VAL A 21 -22.04 -15.36 22.39
N ILE A 22 -22.26 -14.27 21.65
CA ILE A 22 -21.96 -14.20 20.22
C ILE A 22 -20.44 -14.02 20.09
N ALA A 23 -19.72 -15.13 19.94
CA ALA A 23 -18.30 -15.12 19.61
C ALA A 23 -18.11 -14.74 18.13
N LEU A 24 -17.98 -13.43 17.86
CA LEU A 24 -17.46 -12.91 16.60
C LEU A 24 -15.93 -12.91 16.66
N ALA A 25 -15.30 -14.08 16.45
CA ALA A 25 -13.86 -14.16 16.24
C ALA A 25 -13.58 -14.16 14.74
N SER A 26 -13.07 -13.01 14.30
CA SER A 26 -12.79 -12.59 12.92
C SER A 26 -12.07 -13.64 12.08
N LEU A 27 -12.58 -13.92 10.88
CA LEU A 27 -11.78 -14.52 9.81
C LEU A 27 -10.67 -13.52 9.44
N ALA A 28 -9.46 -13.77 9.93
CA ALA A 28 -8.26 -13.14 9.39
C ALA A 28 -8.06 -13.68 7.97
N GLY A 29 -8.54 -12.93 6.98
CA GLY A 29 -8.21 -13.17 5.58
C GLY A 29 -6.74 -12.87 5.36
N SER A 30 -5.92 -13.91 5.27
CA SER A 30 -4.54 -13.80 4.79
C SER A 30 -4.57 -13.35 3.33
N ALA A 31 -4.37 -12.06 3.08
CA ALA A 31 -4.16 -11.55 1.74
C ALA A 31 -2.82 -12.10 1.23
N THR A 32 -2.85 -13.23 0.51
CA THR A 32 -1.71 -13.67 -0.28
C THR A 32 -1.54 -12.66 -1.41
N ALA A 33 -0.67 -11.67 -1.20
CA ALA A 33 -0.25 -10.76 -2.24
C ALA A 33 0.34 -11.60 -3.37
N THR A 34 -0.38 -11.71 -4.47
CA THR A 34 0.11 -12.38 -5.68
C THR A 34 1.41 -11.70 -6.09
N ASP A 35 2.49 -12.47 -6.14
CA ASP A 35 3.86 -11.99 -6.40
C ASP A 35 4.08 -11.58 -7.87
N THR A 36 3.04 -11.68 -8.69
CA THR A 36 3.05 -11.31 -10.11
C THR A 36 2.64 -9.85 -10.29
N PRO A 37 3.48 -9.00 -10.93
CA PRO A 37 3.14 -7.62 -11.24
C PRO A 37 1.89 -7.51 -12.14
N PRO A 38 1.07 -6.44 -12.02
CA PRO A 38 -0.07 -6.18 -12.91
C PRO A 38 0.33 -6.15 -14.39
N THR A 39 -0.60 -6.49 -15.29
CA THR A 39 -0.33 -6.56 -16.74
C THR A 39 0.23 -5.25 -17.29
N TRP A 40 -0.39 -4.11 -16.94
CA TRP A 40 0.09 -2.80 -17.38
C TRP A 40 1.54 -2.53 -16.98
N LEU A 41 1.95 -3.03 -15.79
CA LEU A 41 3.30 -2.80 -15.29
C LEU A 41 4.31 -3.68 -16.02
N ARG A 42 3.94 -4.92 -16.36
CA ARG A 42 4.76 -5.79 -17.21
C ARG A 42 4.93 -5.19 -18.61
N ASP A 43 3.89 -4.59 -19.17
CA ASP A 43 3.97 -3.95 -20.48
C ASP A 43 4.83 -2.68 -20.44
N LYS A 44 4.76 -1.89 -19.35
CA LYS A 44 5.67 -0.77 -19.13
C LYS A 44 7.13 -1.19 -18.95
N ILE A 45 7.39 -2.29 -18.26
CA ILE A 45 8.75 -2.88 -18.15
C ILE A 45 9.25 -3.30 -19.52
N ARG A 46 8.44 -3.99 -20.33
CA ARG A 46 8.80 -4.35 -21.71
C ARG A 46 9.12 -3.13 -22.57
N GLN A 47 8.36 -2.04 -22.41
CA GLN A 47 8.68 -0.78 -23.08
C GLN A 47 10.07 -0.28 -22.67
N PHE A 48 10.39 -0.27 -21.38
CA PHE A 48 11.71 0.15 -20.88
C PHE A 48 12.85 -0.71 -21.43
N GLU A 49 12.61 -2.02 -21.61
CA GLU A 49 13.57 -2.95 -22.23
C GLU A 49 13.82 -2.66 -23.71
N THR A 50 12.95 -1.91 -24.39
CA THR A 50 13.17 -1.42 -25.75
C THR A 50 13.83 -0.04 -25.81
N GLU A 51 13.86 0.69 -24.69
CA GLU A 51 14.53 1.98 -24.59
C GLU A 51 16.05 1.80 -24.38
N PRO A 52 16.86 2.84 -24.70
CA PRO A 52 18.29 2.81 -24.43
C PRO A 52 18.61 2.52 -22.96
N VAL A 53 19.68 1.76 -22.71
CA VAL A 53 20.18 1.49 -21.35
C VAL A 53 20.57 2.81 -20.68
N THR A 54 20.19 2.97 -19.41
CA THR A 54 20.42 4.19 -18.62
C THR A 54 21.41 3.93 -17.49
N ASN A 55 22.04 5.01 -17.00
CA ASN A 55 22.88 4.99 -15.81
C ASN A 55 22.44 6.15 -14.88
N PRO A 56 21.89 5.88 -13.70
CA PRO A 56 21.69 4.55 -13.09
C PRO A 56 20.71 3.66 -13.87
N PRO A 57 20.76 2.32 -13.70
CA PRO A 57 19.80 1.41 -14.30
C PRO A 57 18.37 1.78 -13.92
N ARG A 58 17.43 1.68 -14.86
CA ARG A 58 16.03 1.96 -14.58
C ARG A 58 15.47 0.93 -13.59
N GLN A 59 14.59 1.39 -12.70
CA GLN A 59 14.00 0.59 -11.64
C GLN A 59 12.48 0.76 -11.60
N VAL A 60 11.81 -0.27 -11.10
CA VAL A 60 10.39 -0.25 -10.72
C VAL A 60 10.29 -0.77 -9.30
N ILE A 61 9.78 0.07 -8.41
CA ILE A 61 9.72 -0.19 -6.98
C ILE A 61 8.25 -0.18 -6.56
N LYS A 62 7.77 -1.28 -5.99
CA LYS A 62 6.45 -1.34 -5.35
C LYS A 62 6.55 -0.79 -3.95
N SER A 63 5.57 0.02 -3.58
CA SER A 63 5.57 0.72 -2.32
C SER A 63 4.16 0.95 -1.79
N GLN A 64 4.04 1.46 -0.57
CA GLN A 64 2.78 1.88 0.04
C GLN A 64 2.74 3.39 0.17
N TYR A 65 1.66 4.01 -0.28
CA TYR A 65 1.44 5.44 -0.13
C TYR A 65 -0.03 5.70 0.23
N ARG A 66 -0.27 6.36 1.36
CA ARG A 66 -1.61 6.65 1.89
C ARG A 66 -2.52 5.40 1.94
N GLY A 67 -1.95 4.28 2.42
CA GLY A 67 -2.65 3.00 2.57
C GLY A 67 -2.90 2.25 1.26
N LYS A 68 -2.41 2.74 0.12
CA LYS A 68 -2.58 2.11 -1.20
C LYS A 68 -1.25 1.59 -1.74
N THR A 69 -1.32 0.49 -2.47
CA THR A 69 -0.20 0.01 -3.30
C THR A 69 0.05 1.00 -4.42
N VAL A 70 1.31 1.40 -4.58
CA VAL A 70 1.78 2.28 -5.65
C VAL A 70 3.05 1.70 -6.28
N TYR A 71 3.34 2.12 -7.49
CA TYR A 71 4.55 1.75 -8.21
C TYR A 71 5.34 2.99 -8.56
N TYR A 72 6.57 3.04 -8.09
CA TYR A 72 7.49 4.15 -8.23
C TYR A 72 8.56 3.83 -9.26
N VAL A 73 8.76 4.74 -10.21
CA VAL A 73 9.83 4.72 -11.21
C VAL A 73 10.73 5.92 -10.95
N PRO A 74 11.94 5.71 -10.39
CA PRO A 74 12.89 6.78 -10.13
C PRO A 74 13.30 7.50 -11.42
N ALA A 75 13.59 8.80 -11.31
CA ALA A 75 14.17 9.55 -12.40
C ALA A 75 15.58 9.02 -12.74
N VAL A 76 15.85 8.84 -14.03
CA VAL A 76 17.19 8.43 -14.51
C VAL A 76 18.21 9.59 -14.53
N CYS A 77 17.74 10.83 -14.42
CA CYS A 77 18.57 12.04 -14.36
C CYS A 77 17.88 13.09 -13.48
N CYS A 78 18.68 13.96 -12.85
CA CYS A 78 18.20 14.95 -11.88
C CYS A 78 17.21 15.97 -12.48
N ASP A 79 17.26 16.24 -13.79
CA ASP A 79 16.36 17.17 -14.50
C ASP A 79 15.10 16.48 -15.07
N ARG A 80 14.95 15.18 -14.83
CA ARG A 80 13.76 14.40 -15.20
C ARG A 80 12.91 14.18 -13.98
N PHE A 81 11.61 14.20 -14.18
CA PHE A 81 10.67 13.82 -13.14
C PHE A 81 10.68 12.31 -12.96
N SER A 82 10.53 11.85 -11.72
CA SER A 82 10.12 10.48 -11.45
C SER A 82 8.62 10.29 -11.69
N GLU A 83 8.18 9.04 -11.68
CA GLU A 83 6.78 8.71 -11.92
C GLU A 83 6.25 7.84 -10.78
N LEU A 84 5.11 8.24 -10.22
CA LEU A 84 4.37 7.44 -9.25
C LEU A 84 3.03 7.03 -9.84
N TYR A 85 2.76 5.73 -9.87
CA TYR A 85 1.53 5.16 -10.39
C TYR A 85 0.71 4.53 -9.28
N ASP A 86 -0.62 4.56 -9.42
CA ASP A 86 -1.51 3.76 -8.59
C ASP A 86 -1.50 2.26 -9.00
N SER A 87 -2.31 1.45 -8.33
CA SER A 87 -2.43 0.01 -8.64
C SER A 87 -2.99 -0.28 -10.04
N ASN A 88 -3.69 0.67 -10.65
CA ASN A 88 -4.33 0.54 -11.96
C ASN A 88 -3.47 1.07 -13.11
N GLY A 89 -2.30 1.65 -12.80
CA GLY A 89 -1.38 2.23 -13.79
C GLY A 89 -1.66 3.69 -14.12
N GLN A 90 -2.53 4.37 -13.35
CA GLN A 90 -2.73 5.80 -13.50
C GLN A 90 -1.60 6.56 -12.82
N THR A 91 -1.00 7.53 -13.51
CA THR A 91 -0.02 8.45 -12.92
C THR A 91 -0.69 9.30 -11.85
N LEU A 92 -0.17 9.20 -10.62
CA LEU A 92 -0.60 9.99 -9.47
C LEU A 92 0.10 11.36 -9.46
N CYS A 93 1.42 11.35 -9.66
CA CYS A 93 2.31 12.50 -9.50
C CYS A 93 3.76 12.14 -9.87
N SER A 94 4.61 13.16 -9.86
CA SER A 94 6.06 13.08 -9.84
C SER A 94 6.56 13.50 -8.46
N PRO A 95 6.87 12.56 -7.55
CA PRO A 95 7.26 12.91 -6.18
C PRO A 95 8.65 13.53 -6.09
N ASP A 96 9.46 13.46 -7.16
CA ASP A 96 10.80 14.02 -7.22
C ASP A 96 11.33 14.28 -8.63
N GLY A 97 12.57 14.79 -8.67
CA GLY A 97 13.26 15.11 -9.90
C GLY A 97 12.82 16.45 -10.47
N GLY A 98 13.12 16.68 -11.75
CA GLY A 98 12.99 17.99 -12.37
C GLY A 98 14.07 18.96 -11.90
N ILE A 99 14.14 20.15 -12.51
CA ILE A 99 15.26 21.10 -12.33
C ILE A 99 15.61 21.39 -10.86
N VAL A 100 14.59 21.49 -10.00
CA VAL A 100 14.75 21.79 -8.56
C VAL A 100 14.84 20.51 -7.71
N GLY A 101 14.42 19.36 -8.23
CA GLY A 101 14.43 18.07 -7.53
C GLY A 101 13.17 17.74 -6.71
N ASP A 102 12.24 18.69 -6.59
CA ASP A 102 11.03 18.58 -5.76
C ASP A 102 9.84 17.90 -6.46
N GLY A 103 10.01 17.48 -7.71
CA GLY A 103 8.92 16.88 -8.47
C GLY A 103 7.86 17.90 -8.88
N ASP A 104 6.61 17.45 -8.99
CA ASP A 104 5.46 18.27 -9.42
C ASP A 104 4.65 18.88 -8.26
N GLY A 105 5.07 18.65 -7.01
CA GLY A 105 4.41 19.16 -5.81
C GLY A 105 3.10 18.45 -5.42
N ARG A 106 2.64 17.43 -6.15
CA ARG A 106 1.35 16.74 -5.88
C ARG A 106 1.46 15.64 -4.82
N CYS A 107 2.66 15.11 -4.59
CA CYS A 107 2.94 14.09 -3.58
C CYS A 107 4.10 14.47 -2.65
N PRO A 108 3.98 15.58 -1.91
CA PRO A 108 5.08 16.15 -1.14
C PRO A 108 5.54 15.26 0.01
N ASP A 109 4.72 14.32 0.46
CA ASP A 109 4.98 13.42 1.59
C ASP A 109 5.49 12.03 1.19
N PHE A 110 5.50 11.69 -0.11
CA PHE A 110 5.89 10.35 -0.58
C PHE A 110 7.33 9.99 -0.14
N LYS A 111 8.28 10.91 -0.33
CA LYS A 111 9.68 10.68 0.08
C LYS A 111 9.87 10.58 1.59
N ARG A 112 9.09 11.34 2.37
CA ARG A 112 9.25 11.40 3.83
C ARG A 112 8.79 10.12 4.52
N GLN A 113 7.91 9.35 3.88
CA GLN A 113 7.33 8.15 4.47
C GLN A 113 8.26 6.93 4.45
N SER A 114 9.48 7.04 3.86
CA SER A 114 10.45 5.94 3.64
C SER A 114 9.75 4.58 3.51
N PRO A 115 8.86 4.44 2.52
CA PRO A 115 7.90 3.35 2.52
C PRO A 115 8.60 2.00 2.34
N SER A 116 8.00 0.93 2.87
CA SER A 116 8.52 -0.42 2.68
C SER A 116 8.58 -0.72 1.18
N ASN A 117 9.77 -0.72 0.62
CA ASN A 117 9.99 -0.79 -0.82
C ASN A 117 10.37 -2.21 -1.23
N GLN A 118 9.57 -2.79 -2.13
CA GLN A 118 9.90 -4.05 -2.80
C GLN A 118 10.38 -3.72 -4.22
N MET A 119 11.61 -4.11 -4.55
CA MET A 119 12.10 -4.04 -5.93
C MET A 119 11.31 -5.02 -6.79
N ILE A 120 10.59 -4.51 -7.80
CA ILE A 120 9.83 -5.34 -8.74
C ILE A 120 10.68 -5.70 -9.95
N TRP A 121 11.45 -4.73 -10.43
CA TRP A 121 12.31 -4.91 -11.59
C TRP A 121 13.42 -3.86 -11.58
N GLN A 122 14.60 -4.27 -12.01
CA GLN A 122 15.72 -3.38 -12.31
C GLN A 122 16.31 -3.84 -13.65
N ASP A 123 16.62 -2.89 -14.52
CA ASP A 123 17.26 -3.18 -15.80
C ASP A 123 18.60 -3.89 -15.54
N SER A 124 18.72 -5.13 -16.03
CA SER A 124 19.91 -5.97 -15.87
C SER A 124 20.88 -5.85 -17.04
N ARG A 125 20.53 -5.09 -18.08
CA ARG A 125 21.39 -4.89 -19.24
C ARG A 125 22.60 -4.04 -18.83
N ASP A 126 23.79 -4.49 -19.22
CA ASP A 126 25.01 -3.71 -19.06
C ASP A 126 24.92 -2.38 -19.82
N ASN A 127 25.40 -1.30 -19.23
CA ASN A 127 25.53 -0.03 -19.95
C ASN A 127 26.77 -0.07 -20.88
N PRO A 128 26.60 -0.12 -22.22
CA PRO A 128 27.73 -0.16 -23.14
C PRO A 128 28.56 1.13 -23.13
N ALA A 129 27.98 2.27 -22.70
CA ALA A 129 28.70 3.54 -22.58
C ALA A 129 29.60 3.60 -21.34
N ALA A 130 29.35 2.79 -20.32
CA ALA A 130 30.18 2.73 -19.11
C ALA A 130 31.46 1.89 -19.28
N LYS A 131 31.63 1.21 -20.42
CA LYS A 131 32.78 0.34 -20.72
C LYS A 131 33.86 1.03 -21.59
N ARG A 132 33.77 2.35 -21.80
CA ARG A 132 34.71 3.13 -22.60
C ARG A 132 35.64 3.97 -21.74
#